data_AF-A0A3M8H7U7-F1
#
_entry.id   AF-A0A3M8H7U7-F1
#
_cell.length_a   1.000
_cell.length_b   1.000
_cell.length_c   1.000
_cell.angle_alpha   90.00
_cell.angle_beta   90.00
_cell.angle_gamma   90.00
#
_symmetry.space_group_name_H-M   'P 1'
#
loop_
_entity.id
_entity.type
_entity.pdbx_description
1 polymer ?
#
loop_
_entity_poly.entity_id
_entity_poly.type
_entity_poly.pdbx_seq_one_letter_code
_entity_poly.pdbx_strand_id
1 'polypeptide(L)'
;MYLYQGKLVFDIVTAVVEKSEEAEMKNDAHENLTNELFQELRALIEANGYQVFSIGANLENFGKVNQAQLKSLEESKKEANDKVKEIYNKANIKTYRIQLD
;
A
#
# COMPACT_ATOMS: atom_id res chain seq x y z
N MET A 1 -20.70 -4.94 26.67
CA MET A 1 -19.82 -4.62 25.52
C MET A 1 -20.33 -5.40 24.32
N TYR A 2 -20.26 -4.82 23.13
CA TYR A 2 -20.67 -5.47 21.90
C TYR A 2 -19.47 -5.57 20.96
N LEU A 3 -19.31 -6.71 20.32
CA LEU A 3 -18.25 -6.95 19.34
C LEU A 3 -18.80 -6.65 17.94
N TYR A 4 -18.06 -5.88 17.16
CA TYR A 4 -18.36 -5.61 15.76
C TYR A 4 -17.30 -6.26 14.90
N GLN A 5 -17.73 -6.98 13.86
CA GLN A 5 -16.85 -7.70 12.94
C GLN A 5 -17.21 -7.32 11.50
N GLY A 6 -16.18 -7.07 10.68
CA GLY A 6 -16.34 -6.68 9.29
C GLY A 6 -15.03 -6.86 8.51
N LYS A 7 -14.97 -6.26 7.32
CA LYS A 7 -13.79 -6.27 6.45
C LYS A 7 -13.49 -4.86 5.97
N LEU A 8 -12.21 -4.52 5.90
CA LEU A 8 -11.72 -3.36 5.17
C LEU A 8 -11.30 -3.82 3.77
N VAL A 9 -11.82 -3.18 2.72
CA VAL A 9 -11.58 -3.56 1.33
C VAL A 9 -11.01 -2.35 0.59
N PHE A 10 -9.93 -2.59 -0.17
CA PHE A 10 -9.33 -1.61 -1.06
C PHE A 10 -9.36 -2.16 -2.48
N ASP A 11 -9.97 -1.41 -3.39
CA ASP A 11 -9.86 -1.71 -4.82
C ASP A 11 -8.54 -1.12 -5.33
N ILE A 12 -7.66 -1.99 -5.82
CA ILE A 12 -6.33 -1.63 -6.30
C ILE A 12 -6.12 -2.13 -7.73
N VAL A 13 -5.30 -1.40 -8.49
CA VAL A 13 -4.91 -1.76 -9.85
C VAL A 13 -3.45 -1.37 -10.08
N THR A 14 -2.76 -2.15 -10.91
CA THR A 14 -1.39 -1.87 -11.34
C THR A 14 -1.24 -2.21 -12.82
N ALA A 15 -0.23 -1.64 -13.47
CA ALA A 15 0.15 -1.98 -14.83
C ALA A 15 1.51 -2.68 -14.80
N VAL A 16 1.63 -3.76 -15.57
CA VAL A 16 2.87 -4.51 -15.77
C VAL A 16 3.20 -4.60 -17.25
N VAL A 17 4.46 -4.86 -17.57
CA VAL A 17 4.91 -5.04 -18.96
C VAL A 17 4.36 -6.35 -19.52
N GLU A 18 3.91 -6.35 -20.78
CA GLU A 18 3.45 -7.56 -21.46
C GLU A 18 4.60 -8.58 -21.57
N LYS A 19 4.35 -9.81 -21.11
CA LYS A 19 5.29 -10.94 -21.16
C LYS A 19 4.67 -12.13 -21.87
N SER A 20 5.50 -13.12 -22.22
CA SER A 20 5.06 -14.35 -22.89
C SER A 20 4.18 -15.24 -22.01
N GLU A 21 4.36 -15.19 -20.68
CA GLU A 21 3.63 -16.01 -19.73
C GLU A 21 2.79 -15.15 -18.78
N GLU A 22 1.51 -15.49 -18.62
CA GLU A 22 0.59 -14.80 -17.69
C GLU A 22 1.05 -14.93 -16.24
N ALA A 23 1.64 -16.07 -15.86
CA ALA A 23 2.19 -16.28 -14.52
C ALA A 23 3.28 -15.27 -14.18
N GLU A 24 4.15 -14.92 -15.13
CA GLU A 24 5.18 -13.89 -14.93
C GLU A 24 4.55 -12.50 -14.76
N MET A 25 3.54 -12.15 -15.55
CA MET A 25 2.81 -10.88 -15.39
C MET A 25 2.09 -10.82 -14.03
N LYS A 26 1.53 -11.95 -13.58
CA LYS A 26 0.89 -12.04 -12.26
C LYS A 26 1.90 -11.87 -11.14
N ASN A 27 3.09 -12.45 -11.26
CA ASN A 27 4.16 -12.25 -10.27
C ASN A 27 4.59 -10.78 -10.19
N ASP A 28 4.82 -10.13 -11.33
CA ASP A 28 5.15 -8.69 -11.38
C ASP A 28 4.04 -7.82 -10.75
N ALA A 29 2.78 -8.18 -10.97
CA ALA A 29 1.65 -7.46 -10.39
C ALA A 29 1.66 -7.50 -8.85
N HIS A 30 2.19 -8.59 -8.26
CA HIS A 30 2.28 -8.76 -6.81
C HIS A 30 3.65 -8.38 -6.22
N GLU A 31 4.65 -8.00 -7.03
CA GLU A 31 6.02 -7.77 -6.58
C GLU A 31 6.12 -6.76 -5.42
N ASN A 32 5.31 -5.70 -5.46
CA ASN A 32 5.31 -4.64 -4.47
C ASN A 32 4.36 -4.88 -3.28
N LEU A 33 3.61 -6.00 -3.28
CA LEU A 33 2.75 -6.41 -2.17
C LEU A 33 3.56 -7.24 -1.16
N THR A 34 4.54 -6.57 -0.54
CA THR A 34 5.51 -7.22 0.34
C THR A 34 4.95 -7.50 1.73
N ASN A 35 5.59 -8.44 2.44
CA ASN A 35 5.29 -8.69 3.85
C ASN A 35 5.48 -7.44 4.72
N GLU A 36 6.48 -6.61 4.42
CA GLU A 36 6.75 -5.36 5.16
C GLU A 36 5.56 -4.39 5.05
N LEU A 37 5.07 -4.16 3.83
CA LEU A 37 3.87 -3.34 3.60
C LEU A 37 2.67 -3.86 4.39
N PHE A 38 2.45 -5.19 4.38
CA PHE A 38 1.34 -5.79 5.12
C PHE A 38 1.49 -5.67 6.65
N GLN A 39 2.72 -5.70 7.18
CA GLN A 39 2.96 -5.48 8.61
C GLN A 39 2.73 -4.01 9.00
N GLU A 40 3.15 -3.06 8.17
CA GLU A 40 2.88 -1.64 8.41
C GLU A 40 1.37 -1.35 8.42
N LEU A 41 0.63 -1.86 7.42
CA LEU A 41 -0.83 -1.72 7.36
C LEU A 41 -1.52 -2.34 8.57
N ARG A 42 -1.09 -3.53 8.99
CA ARG A 42 -1.57 -4.18 10.22
C ARG A 42 -1.35 -3.29 11.44
N ALA A 43 -0.12 -2.80 11.63
CA ALA A 43 0.22 -1.98 12.78
C ALA A 43 -0.62 -0.70 12.84
N LEU A 44 -0.84 -0.03 11.70
CA LEU A 44 -1.68 1.15 11.61
C LEU A 44 -3.14 0.86 11.97
N ILE A 45 -3.70 -0.23 11.48
CA ILE A 45 -5.08 -0.64 11.77
C ILE A 45 -5.23 -1.02 13.26
N GLU A 46 -4.28 -1.79 13.80
CA GLU A 46 -4.30 -2.24 15.20
C GLU A 46 -4.10 -1.08 16.19
N ALA A 47 -3.26 -0.10 15.85
CA ALA A 47 -3.10 1.12 16.63
C ALA A 47 -4.40 1.95 16.76
N ASN A 48 -5.36 1.76 15.85
CA ASN A 48 -6.68 2.39 15.88
C ASN A 48 -7.75 1.55 16.61
N GLY A 49 -7.35 0.51 17.34
CA GLY A 49 -8.25 -0.29 18.18
C GLY A 49 -8.96 -1.44 17.47
N TYR A 50 -8.55 -1.77 16.24
CA TYR A 50 -9.05 -2.93 15.50
C TYR A 50 -8.13 -4.14 15.70
N GLN A 51 -8.64 -5.36 15.50
CA GLN A 51 -7.82 -6.57 15.47
C GLN A 51 -7.79 -7.13 14.05
N VAL A 52 -6.60 -7.30 13.48
CA VAL A 52 -6.43 -7.84 12.12
C VAL A 52 -6.18 -9.34 12.18
N PHE A 53 -7.09 -10.16 11.66
CA PHE A 53 -6.89 -11.62 11.64
C PHE A 53 -6.05 -12.09 10.44
N SER A 54 -6.25 -11.47 9.28
CA SER A 54 -5.57 -11.80 8.03
C SER A 54 -5.48 -10.59 7.13
N ILE A 55 -4.38 -10.46 6.39
CA ILE A 55 -4.19 -9.46 5.35
C ILE A 55 -3.61 -10.15 4.12
N GLY A 56 -4.07 -9.77 2.94
CA GLY A 56 -3.63 -10.32 1.68
C GLY A 56 -4.32 -9.61 0.52
N ALA A 57 -3.81 -9.83 -0.68
CA ALA A 57 -4.34 -9.29 -1.91
C ALA A 57 -4.20 -10.33 -3.02
N ASN A 58 -5.11 -10.29 -3.99
CA ASN A 58 -5.07 -11.12 -5.18
C ASN A 58 -5.40 -10.26 -6.39
N LEU A 59 -4.41 -10.02 -7.24
CA LEU A 59 -4.54 -9.26 -8.48
C LEU A 59 -4.72 -10.23 -9.64
N GLU A 60 -5.73 -9.97 -10.46
CA GLU A 60 -6.03 -10.75 -11.67
C GLU A 60 -5.89 -9.87 -12.90
N ASN A 61 -5.63 -10.50 -14.05
CA ASN A 61 -5.56 -9.79 -15.33
C ASN A 61 -6.95 -9.27 -15.73
N PHE A 62 -7.08 -7.94 -15.81
CA PHE A 62 -8.32 -7.27 -16.21
C PHE A 62 -8.28 -6.71 -17.65
N GLY A 63 -7.26 -7.07 -18.43
CA GLY A 63 -7.09 -6.67 -19.83
C GLY A 63 -6.00 -5.63 -20.06
N LYS A 64 -5.88 -5.19 -21.33
CA LYS A 64 -4.82 -4.24 -21.74
C LYS A 64 -5.11 -2.84 -21.21
N VAL A 65 -4.10 -2.24 -20.57
CA VAL A 65 -4.12 -0.85 -20.14
C VAL A 65 -4.10 0.09 -21.35
N ASN A 66 -4.92 1.14 -21.34
CA ASN A 66 -4.84 2.21 -22.33
C ASN A 66 -3.90 3.33 -21.87
N GLN A 67 -3.47 4.19 -22.81
CA GLN A 67 -2.51 5.27 -22.50
C GLN A 67 -3.00 6.24 -21.42
N ALA A 68 -4.31 6.53 -21.36
CA ALA A 68 -4.87 7.43 -20.35
C ALA A 68 -4.82 6.80 -18.94
N GLN A 69 -5.13 5.51 -18.84
CA GLN A 69 -5.02 4.75 -17.59
C GLN A 69 -3.56 4.67 -17.12
N LEU A 70 -2.63 4.39 -18.04
CA LEU A 70 -1.21 4.31 -17.70
C LEU A 70 -0.69 5.66 -17.17
N LYS A 71 -1.01 6.76 -17.85
CA LYS A 71 -0.65 8.11 -17.41
C LYS A 71 -1.22 8.45 -16.04
N SER A 72 -2.50 8.12 -15.81
CA SER A 72 -3.15 8.34 -14.52
C SER A 72 -2.49 7.54 -13.38
N LEU A 73 -2.04 6.31 -13.65
CA LEU A 73 -1.28 5.50 -12.68
C LEU A 73 0.08 6.11 -12.36
N GLU A 74 0.81 6.58 -13.37
CA GLU A 74 2.11 7.21 -13.18
C GLU A 74 2.02 8.52 -12.37
N GLU A 75 1.03 9.36 -12.68
CA GLU A 75 0.75 10.60 -11.93
C GLU A 75 0.39 10.29 -10.48
N SER A 76 -0.52 9.33 -10.26
CA SER A 76 -0.93 8.91 -8.91
C SER A 76 0.25 8.35 -8.11
N LYS A 77 1.11 7.54 -8.74
CA LYS A 77 2.32 6.99 -8.11
C LYS A 77 3.29 8.09 -7.71
N LYS A 78 3.48 9.10 -8.57
CA LYS A 78 4.35 10.24 -8.28
C LYS A 78 3.86 11.04 -7.07
N GLU A 79 2.58 11.42 -7.08
CA GLU A 79 1.97 12.16 -5.96
C GLU A 79 2.00 11.36 -4.65
N ALA A 80 1.74 10.06 -4.71
CA ALA A 80 1.81 9.18 -3.54
C ALA A 80 3.22 9.11 -2.96
N ASN A 81 4.25 8.99 -3.81
CA ASN A 81 5.64 8.97 -3.35
C ASN A 81 6.04 10.27 -2.64
N ASP A 82 5.56 11.41 -3.12
CA ASP A 82 5.84 12.70 -2.46
C ASP A 82 5.16 12.77 -1.09
N LYS A 83 3.91 12.28 -0.97
CA LYS A 83 3.21 12.17 0.33
C LYS A 83 3.90 11.20 1.30
N VAL A 84 4.35 10.05 0.80
CA VAL A 84 5.06 9.04 1.61
C VAL A 84 6.36 9.63 2.18
N LYS A 85 7.12 10.37 1.36
CA LYS A 85 8.31 11.09 1.83
C LYS A 85 7.97 12.10 2.92
N GLU A 86 6.88 12.86 2.78
CA GLU A 86 6.44 13.79 3.83
C GLU A 86 6.10 13.08 5.14
N ILE A 87 5.43 11.92 5.08
CA ILE A 87 5.07 11.12 6.25
C ILE A 87 6.33 10.62 6.98
N TYR A 88 7.25 9.97 6.25
CA TYR A 88 8.49 9.45 6.86
C TYR A 88 9.41 10.58 7.36
N ASN A 89 9.47 11.72 6.66
CA ASN A 89 10.23 12.87 7.12
C ASN A 89 9.67 13.45 8.44
N LYS A 90 8.34 13.51 8.60
CA LYS A 90 7.70 13.92 9.86
C LYS A 90 7.97 12.92 10.98
N ALA A 91 7.93 11.62 10.69
CA ALA A 91 8.20 10.57 11.66
C ALA A 91 9.65 10.59 12.19
N ASN A 92 10.60 11.09 11.40
CA ASN A 92 12.01 11.21 11.77
C ASN A 92 12.35 12.46 12.61
N ILE A 93 11.38 13.33 12.94
CA ILE A 93 11.59 14.46 13.85
C ILE A 93 11.55 13.95 15.29
N LYS A 94 12.72 13.73 15.90
CA LYS A 94 12.83 13.51 17.35
C LYS A 94 12.96 14.84 18.07
N THR A 95 11.91 15.25 18.79
CA THR A 95 11.95 16.44 19.64
C THR A 95 12.63 16.11 20.96
N TYR A 96 13.80 16.68 21.20
CA TYR A 96 14.48 16.63 22.50
C TYR A 96 14.20 17.93 23.26
N ARG A 97 13.58 17.84 24.44
CA ARG A 97 13.54 18.95 25.40
C ARG A 97 14.82 18.91 26.23
N ILE A 98 15.69 19.89 26.04
CA ILE A 98 16.85 20.10 26.91
C ILE A 98 16.35 20.96 28.08
N GLN A 99 16.37 20.41 29.29
CA GLN A 99 16.24 21.20 30.52
C GLN A 99 17.63 21.77 30.84
N LEU A 100 17.71 23.09 31.00
CA LEU A 100 18.89 23.77 31.51
C LEU A 100 18.65 23.97 33.01
N ASP A 101 19.51 23.37 33.82
CA ASP A 101 19.56 23.54 35.29
C ASP A 101 20.17 24.91 35.67
#